data_AF-W3AK32-F1
#
_entry.id   AF-W3AK32-F1
#
_cell.length_a   1.000
_cell.length_b   1.000
_cell.length_c   1.000
_cell.angle_alpha   90.00
_cell.angle_beta   90.00
_cell.angle_gamma   90.00
#
_symmetry.space_group_name_H-M   'P 1'
#
loop_
_entity.id
_entity.type
_entity.pdbx_description
1 polymer ?
#
loop_
_entity_poly.entity_id
_entity_poly.type
_entity_poly.pdbx_seq_one_letter_code
_entity_poly.pdbx_strand_id
1 'polypeptide(L)'
;MDELKKQDDTLVLNQETTEAGKPVSADDRILTTDSLGSETNKTDNLTNNDASSSGSRQNKRRNDIPEDQDEDEEPEIPEESRPNLTDLFESIPDENKKDNDERNLIHTDSDDFDDSKSADADEEDEDELEDLIDEGNKKDISDYYEDMQTADFVEEIDDLDDEDIEKLPEFLNTEQLTEIMEEADDETRQRIGDHLSDDTLLEMFEDMSKDDIVDILGEMEIARRKRLLNRMKSGDRKIIHTLLQYPDDSAGGIMTTEYIALREDRTCAEALDTIRDIGPKTEVIETIYVTDEDRLKKLVGTVDLRDLLSSPRNTKLLDIMDDQVVSVEPEVDQEEVAQVVSKYDLQAIPVVSSKGSILGIITVDDIIDVINEEHDEDIAHLGGTSAEEGLDTTLWESARLRLPWLLVNLLTAFLASFTVKIFESTIAQVVALSATMTIVSGMGGNAGTQTMSIMVRELSNGDVDFKENWKSFVKEILLGVVDGAATGLVTGIIVSLVYGNAFLGVIIFLAMIGNLIVSGIFGFLVPLILDKMHADPALASSIFVTTATDVLGFFIFLGLAEAFLPVLV
;
A
#
# COMPACT_ATOMS: atom_id res chain seq x y z
N MET A 1 47.31 -23.56 31.41
CA MET A 1 46.07 -24.00 32.08
C MET A 1 45.49 -22.87 32.95
N ASP A 2 45.65 -21.61 32.54
CA ASP A 2 45.09 -20.43 33.21
C ASP A 2 44.80 -19.27 32.22
N GLU A 3 44.53 -19.59 30.94
CA GLU A 3 44.28 -18.57 29.89
C GLU A 3 43.03 -18.85 29.01
N LEU A 4 42.15 -19.79 29.41
CA LEU A 4 40.96 -20.18 28.63
C LEU A 4 39.64 -19.87 29.35
N LYS A 5 39.54 -18.74 30.06
CA LYS A 5 38.34 -18.43 30.88
C LYS A 5 37.89 -16.97 30.89
N LYS A 6 38.20 -16.20 29.84
CA LYS A 6 37.90 -14.75 29.81
C LYS A 6 37.33 -14.20 28.49
N GLN A 7 36.74 -15.06 27.66
CA GLN A 7 36.35 -14.68 26.30
C GLN A 7 34.94 -15.17 25.93
N ASP A 8 34.00 -15.11 26.87
CA ASP A 8 32.64 -15.68 26.72
C ASP A 8 31.52 -14.75 27.23
N ASP A 9 31.76 -13.44 27.33
CA ASP A 9 30.80 -12.47 27.93
C ASP A 9 30.40 -11.31 26.97
N THR A 10 30.55 -11.44 25.64
CA THR A 10 30.23 -10.32 24.71
C THR A 10 29.48 -10.71 23.43
N LEU A 11 28.56 -11.68 23.52
CA LEU A 11 27.54 -11.93 22.49
C LEU A 11 26.25 -12.37 23.22
N VAL A 12 25.28 -11.46 23.33
CA VAL A 12 23.92 -11.80 23.79
C VAL A 12 22.99 -11.70 22.59
N LEU A 13 23.14 -12.64 21.65
CA LEU A 13 22.03 -13.10 20.82
C LEU A 13 21.04 -13.79 21.77
N ASN A 14 19.73 -13.48 21.64
CA ASN A 14 18.67 -13.99 22.49
C ASN A 14 18.69 -15.54 22.56
N GLN A 15 19.28 -16.12 23.63
CA GLN A 15 19.24 -17.55 23.91
C GLN A 15 18.74 -17.85 25.34
N GLU A 16 17.64 -18.63 25.36
CA GLU A 16 17.09 -19.54 26.38
C GLU A 16 16.59 -19.04 27.76
N THR A 17 15.28 -19.16 28.02
CA THR A 17 14.65 -20.29 28.74
C THR A 17 13.18 -19.98 29.10
N THR A 18 12.23 -20.67 28.46
CA THR A 18 10.86 -20.81 28.99
C THR A 18 10.48 -22.28 28.95
N GLU A 19 10.56 -22.94 30.10
CA GLU A 19 10.08 -24.31 30.29
C GLU A 19 8.54 -24.35 30.34
N ALA A 20 8.00 -25.26 29.52
CA ALA A 20 6.86 -26.15 29.78
C ALA A 20 5.44 -25.56 29.90
N GLY A 21 4.75 -25.51 28.75
CA GLY A 21 3.29 -25.74 28.64
C GLY A 21 3.02 -26.86 27.63
N LYS A 22 2.44 -27.99 28.06
CA LYS A 22 2.08 -29.13 27.21
C LYS A 22 0.98 -28.78 26.20
N PRO A 23 0.90 -29.45 25.03
CA PRO A 23 -0.10 -29.17 24.02
C PRO A 23 -1.45 -29.77 24.41
N VAL A 24 -2.54 -29.04 24.17
CA VAL A 24 -3.90 -29.58 24.16
C VAL A 24 -4.31 -29.70 22.70
N SER A 25 -4.57 -30.93 22.24
CA SER A 25 -5.04 -31.19 20.89
C SER A 25 -6.49 -30.77 20.73
N ALA A 26 -6.81 -30.26 19.54
CA ALA A 26 -8.16 -30.20 19.02
C ALA A 26 -8.69 -31.63 18.80
N ASP A 27 -9.92 -31.89 19.23
CA ASP A 27 -10.92 -32.68 18.50
C ASP A 27 -12.28 -32.63 19.23
N ASP A 28 -13.29 -32.20 18.47
CA ASP A 28 -14.72 -32.51 18.56
C ASP A 28 -15.40 -32.68 19.95
N ARG A 29 -16.38 -31.80 20.24
CA ARG A 29 -17.81 -32.20 20.31
C ARG A 29 -18.79 -31.07 20.64
N ILE A 30 -19.86 -31.14 19.84
CA ILE A 30 -21.16 -30.49 19.83
C ILE A 30 -22.01 -30.71 21.13
N LEU A 31 -22.87 -29.71 21.42
CA LEU A 31 -24.12 -29.69 22.23
C LEU A 31 -24.05 -29.75 23.77
N THR A 32 -24.48 -28.68 24.47
CA THR A 32 -25.85 -28.54 25.01
C THR A 32 -26.04 -27.26 25.85
N THR A 33 -27.28 -26.81 25.87
CA THR A 33 -27.91 -25.65 26.51
C THR A 33 -27.94 -25.72 28.04
N ASP A 34 -27.87 -24.58 28.73
CA ASP A 34 -28.93 -24.07 29.64
C ASP A 34 -28.47 -22.86 30.49
N SER A 35 -29.09 -21.70 30.21
CA SER A 35 -29.93 -20.88 31.10
C SER A 35 -29.53 -20.63 32.59
N LEU A 36 -29.63 -19.34 32.96
CA LEU A 36 -29.81 -18.67 34.27
C LEU A 36 -28.58 -17.85 34.68
N GLY A 37 -28.65 -16.56 35.01
CA GLY A 37 -29.77 -15.67 35.24
C GLY A 37 -29.23 -14.29 35.64
N SER A 38 -30.06 -13.28 35.42
CA SER A 38 -29.92 -11.88 35.82
C SER A 38 -29.54 -11.69 37.29
N GLU A 39 -28.74 -10.65 37.59
CA GLU A 39 -29.12 -9.69 38.63
C GLU A 39 -28.40 -8.34 38.48
N THR A 40 -29.23 -7.31 38.48
CA THR A 40 -28.95 -5.88 38.56
C THR A 40 -28.33 -5.48 39.90
N ASN A 41 -27.45 -4.47 39.93
CA ASN A 41 -27.60 -3.43 40.96
C ASN A 41 -26.98 -2.08 40.58
N LYS A 42 -27.82 -1.05 40.73
CA LYS A 42 -27.48 0.38 40.76
C LYS A 42 -26.79 0.71 42.08
N THR A 43 -25.93 1.73 42.08
CA THR A 43 -25.91 2.78 43.13
C THR A 43 -25.04 3.98 42.72
N ASP A 44 -25.73 5.07 42.39
CA ASP A 44 -25.63 6.41 43.01
C ASP A 44 -24.29 7.13 43.21
N ASN A 45 -24.24 8.30 42.53
CA ASN A 45 -23.96 9.65 43.05
C ASN A 45 -22.68 9.91 43.85
N LEU A 46 -21.82 10.77 43.28
CA LEU A 46 -21.14 11.82 44.03
C LEU A 46 -21.11 13.12 43.20
N THR A 47 -21.47 14.19 43.90
CA THR A 47 -21.72 15.56 43.47
C THR A 47 -20.50 16.47 43.57
N ASN A 48 -20.50 17.50 42.73
CA ASN A 48 -20.13 18.91 42.99
C ASN A 48 -18.66 19.38 42.98
N ASN A 49 -18.51 20.44 42.16
CA ASN A 49 -17.79 21.70 42.38
C ASN A 49 -16.28 21.67 42.61
N ASP A 50 -15.55 22.34 41.72
CA ASP A 50 -14.83 23.54 42.15
C ASP A 50 -14.64 24.56 41.00
N ALA A 51 -14.93 25.81 41.33
CA ALA A 51 -14.65 26.99 40.53
C ALA A 51 -13.86 27.98 41.41
N SER A 52 -12.62 28.29 41.02
CA SER A 52 -11.82 29.49 41.36
C SER A 52 -10.40 29.23 40.80
N SER A 53 -9.56 30.15 40.37
CA SER A 53 -9.59 31.59 40.11
C SER A 53 -8.25 31.93 39.45
N SER A 54 -8.27 32.82 38.46
CA SER A 54 -7.27 33.86 38.12
C SER A 54 -5.77 33.57 38.20
N GLY A 55 -5.04 33.84 37.11
CA GLY A 55 -3.58 33.95 37.17
C GLY A 55 -2.89 34.36 35.87
N SER A 56 -3.18 35.56 35.37
CA SER A 56 -2.60 36.17 34.18
C SER A 56 -1.12 36.55 34.32
N ARG A 57 -0.31 36.20 33.31
CA ARG A 57 0.93 36.85 32.83
C ARG A 57 1.02 36.46 31.33
N GLN A 58 1.22 37.32 30.33
CA GLN A 58 2.28 38.31 30.21
C GLN A 58 2.02 39.26 29.01
N ASN A 59 2.30 40.56 29.23
CA ASN A 59 2.87 41.56 28.31
C ASN A 59 2.36 41.80 26.88
N LYS A 60 1.34 42.67 26.83
CA LYS A 60 1.27 43.96 26.13
C LYS A 60 2.61 44.55 25.58
N ARG A 61 2.73 44.73 24.25
CA ARG A 61 3.28 45.95 23.60
C ARG A 61 2.70 46.18 22.19
N ARG A 62 1.92 47.27 22.10
CA ARG A 62 1.78 48.28 21.02
C ARG A 62 1.60 47.80 19.58
N ASN A 63 0.42 47.97 18.95
CA ASN A 63 -0.28 49.20 18.52
C ASN A 63 0.01 49.56 17.05
N ASP A 64 -1.09 49.53 16.29
CA ASP A 64 -1.51 50.47 15.26
C ASP A 64 -0.84 50.42 13.87
N ILE A 65 -1.56 49.85 12.90
CA ILE A 65 -1.63 50.36 11.52
C ILE A 65 -3.13 50.41 11.13
N PRO A 66 -3.65 51.54 10.62
CA PRO A 66 -5.07 51.74 10.34
C PRO A 66 -5.49 51.24 8.94
N GLU A 67 -6.76 50.86 8.82
CA GLU A 67 -7.50 50.83 7.56
C GLU A 67 -7.77 52.27 7.12
N ASP A 68 -7.36 52.64 5.91
CA ASP A 68 -8.03 53.68 5.12
C ASP A 68 -7.84 53.39 3.62
N GLN A 69 -8.92 53.59 2.88
CA GLN A 69 -9.06 53.51 1.44
C GLN A 69 -8.40 54.72 0.78
N ASP A 70 -7.70 54.53 -0.34
CA ASP A 70 -7.57 55.52 -1.41
C ASP A 70 -7.18 54.80 -2.71
N GLU A 71 -7.89 55.13 -3.79
CA GLU A 71 -7.57 54.82 -5.19
C GLU A 71 -6.24 55.49 -5.58
N ASP A 72 -5.36 54.80 -6.31
CA ASP A 72 -4.55 55.31 -7.45
C ASP A 72 -3.36 54.39 -7.80
N GLU A 73 -3.29 54.02 -9.09
CA GLU A 73 -2.11 53.68 -9.92
C GLU A 73 -1.12 52.55 -9.49
N GLU A 74 -1.16 51.43 -10.22
CA GLU A 74 -0.05 50.45 -10.30
C GLU A 74 1.22 51.12 -10.88
N PRO A 75 2.40 50.97 -10.27
CA PRO A 75 3.64 51.40 -10.90
C PRO A 75 4.16 50.34 -11.88
N GLU A 76 4.23 50.69 -13.16
CA GLU A 76 5.00 49.95 -14.18
C GLU A 76 6.48 49.84 -13.75
N ILE A 77 6.99 48.62 -13.64
CA ILE A 77 8.42 48.36 -13.44
C ILE A 77 9.08 48.22 -14.82
N PRO A 78 10.18 48.94 -15.13
CA PRO A 78 10.85 48.88 -16.42
C PRO A 78 11.44 47.50 -16.73
N GLU A 79 11.29 47.07 -17.98
CA GLU A 79 11.66 45.76 -18.53
C GLU A 79 13.18 45.54 -18.72
N GLU A 80 14.04 46.21 -17.94
CA GLU A 80 15.50 46.09 -18.01
C GLU A 80 16.12 45.85 -16.62
N SER A 81 15.79 44.72 -15.97
CA SER A 81 16.51 44.23 -14.77
C SER A 81 16.17 42.76 -14.44
N ARG A 82 16.19 41.86 -15.44
CA ARG A 82 16.24 40.41 -15.20
C ARG A 82 17.53 39.85 -15.81
N PRO A 83 18.38 39.13 -15.06
CA PRO A 83 19.63 38.61 -15.60
C PRO A 83 19.35 37.53 -16.63
N ASN A 84 20.00 37.63 -17.79
CA ASN A 84 19.91 36.67 -18.88
C ASN A 84 20.78 35.44 -18.55
N LEU A 85 20.17 34.28 -18.34
CA LEU A 85 20.85 33.02 -17.98
C LEU A 85 21.80 32.50 -19.07
N THR A 86 21.77 33.10 -20.26
CA THR A 86 22.63 32.72 -21.39
C THR A 86 24.10 33.14 -21.20
N ASP A 87 24.38 34.20 -20.41
CA ASP A 87 25.75 34.71 -20.23
C ASP A 87 26.56 33.92 -19.18
N LEU A 88 25.92 33.01 -18.43
CA LEU A 88 26.60 32.21 -17.40
C LEU A 88 27.40 31.02 -17.99
N PHE A 89 27.06 30.58 -19.21
CA PHE A 89 27.70 29.45 -19.89
C PHE A 89 28.94 29.83 -20.73
N GLU A 90 29.20 31.12 -20.98
CA GLU A 90 30.33 31.57 -21.81
C GLU A 90 31.65 31.79 -21.03
N SER A 91 31.75 31.42 -19.75
CA SER A 91 32.91 31.74 -18.90
C SER A 91 33.86 30.57 -18.56
N ILE A 92 33.74 29.41 -19.22
CA ILE A 92 34.67 28.28 -19.01
C ILE A 92 35.79 28.31 -20.08
N PRO A 93 37.09 28.32 -19.70
CA PRO A 93 38.19 28.36 -20.67
C PRO A 93 38.35 27.07 -21.49
N ASP A 94 38.63 27.26 -22.77
CA ASP A 94 38.82 26.28 -23.84
C ASP A 94 40.29 25.78 -23.86
N GLU A 95 40.56 24.57 -23.34
CA GLU A 95 41.86 23.89 -23.52
C GLU A 95 41.66 22.43 -23.95
N ASN A 96 41.29 22.21 -25.22
CA ASN A 96 41.89 21.23 -26.13
C ASN A 96 41.11 21.15 -27.46
N LYS A 97 41.29 22.16 -28.32
CA LYS A 97 40.97 22.07 -29.75
C LYS A 97 42.16 21.55 -30.55
N LYS A 98 42.19 20.24 -30.79
CA LYS A 98 42.58 19.66 -32.08
C LYS A 98 41.65 18.47 -32.32
N ASP A 99 41.20 18.35 -33.57
CA ASP A 99 40.40 17.25 -34.14
C ASP A 99 38.90 17.49 -34.31
N ASN A 100 38.50 18.72 -34.69
CA ASN A 100 37.12 18.99 -35.09
C ASN A 100 37.00 19.78 -36.41
N ASP A 101 37.61 19.24 -37.47
CA ASP A 101 37.53 19.78 -38.84
C ASP A 101 36.73 18.90 -39.83
N GLU A 102 35.95 17.90 -39.38
CA GLU A 102 35.24 16.99 -40.29
C GLU A 102 33.70 16.92 -40.16
N ARG A 103 33.05 17.83 -39.44
CA ARG A 103 31.56 17.85 -39.42
C ARG A 103 30.99 19.21 -39.69
N ASN A 104 31.01 19.59 -40.97
CA ASN A 104 30.08 20.62 -41.45
C ASN A 104 29.76 20.40 -42.92
N LEU A 105 28.69 19.66 -43.20
CA LEU A 105 27.97 19.63 -44.47
C LEU A 105 26.65 18.88 -44.26
N ILE A 106 25.60 19.58 -43.84
CA ILE A 106 24.22 19.19 -44.17
C ILE A 106 23.52 20.43 -44.71
N HIS A 107 23.29 20.41 -46.02
CA HIS A 107 22.25 21.18 -46.67
C HIS A 107 20.94 20.39 -46.58
N THR A 108 19.90 21.13 -46.25
CA THR A 108 18.47 20.84 -46.38
C THR A 108 18.09 20.02 -47.62
N ASP A 109 17.28 18.99 -47.44
CA ASP A 109 16.01 18.82 -48.17
C ASP A 109 15.10 17.84 -47.43
N SER A 110 13.81 18.18 -47.46
CA SER A 110 12.65 17.49 -46.91
C SER A 110 12.37 16.15 -47.59
N ASP A 111 12.02 15.12 -46.81
CA ASP A 111 10.85 14.25 -46.96
C ASP A 111 11.07 12.93 -46.18
N ASP A 112 9.99 12.43 -45.58
CA ASP A 112 9.80 11.14 -44.88
C ASP A 112 10.45 10.97 -43.48
N PHE A 113 9.66 11.29 -42.44
CA PHE A 113 9.82 10.73 -41.09
C PHE A 113 9.41 9.25 -41.14
N ASP A 114 10.41 8.37 -41.04
CA ASP A 114 10.23 6.94 -40.81
C ASP A 114 10.45 6.70 -39.31
N ASP A 115 9.35 6.42 -38.61
CA ASP A 115 9.24 6.27 -37.15
C ASP A 115 9.59 4.83 -36.70
N SER A 116 10.50 4.16 -37.41
CA SER A 116 10.79 2.72 -37.26
C SER A 116 12.21 2.41 -36.79
N LYS A 117 12.88 3.34 -36.09
CA LYS A 117 14.28 3.16 -35.66
C LYS A 117 14.58 3.50 -34.20
N SER A 118 13.57 3.68 -33.39
CA SER A 118 13.71 3.83 -31.93
C SER A 118 12.96 2.73 -31.17
N ALA A 119 12.64 1.62 -31.84
CA ALA A 119 12.08 0.41 -31.22
C ALA A 119 13.10 -0.74 -31.32
N ASP A 120 13.85 -0.82 -32.42
CA ASP A 120 14.89 -1.86 -32.64
C ASP A 120 16.16 -1.75 -31.75
N ALA A 121 16.23 -0.84 -30.77
CA ALA A 121 17.39 -0.69 -29.90
C ALA A 121 17.13 -1.11 -28.44
N ASP A 122 15.86 -1.24 -28.05
CA ASP A 122 15.48 -1.78 -26.75
C ASP A 122 15.15 -3.30 -26.87
N GLU A 123 14.76 -3.79 -28.06
CA GLU A 123 14.55 -5.23 -28.35
C GLU A 123 15.85 -6.04 -28.55
N GLU A 124 17.06 -5.44 -28.61
CA GLU A 124 18.32 -6.19 -28.78
C GLU A 124 18.92 -6.68 -27.44
N ASP A 125 18.48 -6.14 -26.29
CA ASP A 125 19.04 -6.48 -24.97
C ASP A 125 18.21 -7.57 -24.24
N GLU A 126 16.88 -7.65 -24.45
CA GLU A 126 15.99 -8.64 -23.78
C GLU A 126 16.33 -10.12 -24.11
N ASP A 127 16.92 -10.40 -25.28
CA ASP A 127 17.29 -11.77 -25.68
C ASP A 127 18.75 -12.15 -25.25
N GLU A 128 19.54 -11.23 -24.68
CA GLU A 128 20.98 -11.47 -24.43
C GLU A 128 21.20 -12.50 -23.32
N LEU A 129 20.42 -12.46 -22.23
CA LEU A 129 20.54 -13.44 -21.14
C LEU A 129 20.11 -14.84 -21.57
N GLU A 130 19.00 -14.98 -22.31
CA GLU A 130 18.54 -16.26 -22.86
C GLU A 130 19.62 -16.86 -23.78
N ASP A 131 20.18 -16.06 -24.70
CA ASP A 131 21.26 -16.47 -25.60
C ASP A 131 22.50 -16.94 -24.81
N LEU A 132 22.89 -16.21 -23.76
CA LEU A 132 24.04 -16.55 -22.91
C LEU A 132 23.82 -17.85 -22.13
N ILE A 133 22.60 -18.08 -21.63
CA ILE A 133 22.18 -19.32 -20.96
C ILE A 133 22.26 -20.51 -21.93
N ASP A 134 21.81 -20.32 -23.17
CA ASP A 134 21.84 -21.34 -24.22
C ASP A 134 23.26 -21.66 -24.71
N GLU A 135 24.14 -20.67 -24.78
CA GLU A 135 25.56 -20.87 -25.05
C GLU A 135 26.29 -21.61 -23.91
N GLY A 136 25.75 -21.54 -22.69
CA GLY A 136 26.17 -22.33 -21.53
C GLY A 136 27.55 -21.93 -20.97
N ASN A 137 28.01 -20.71 -21.25
CA ASN A 137 29.28 -20.22 -20.73
C ASN A 137 29.11 -19.53 -19.39
N LYS A 138 29.34 -20.28 -18.30
CA LYS A 138 29.34 -19.78 -16.91
C LYS A 138 30.09 -18.47 -16.70
N LYS A 139 31.22 -18.28 -17.40
CA LYS A 139 32.01 -17.07 -17.22
C LYS A 139 31.33 -15.84 -17.81
N ASP A 140 30.66 -15.99 -18.94
CA ASP A 140 30.08 -14.87 -19.65
C ASP A 140 28.81 -14.39 -18.91
N ILE A 141 27.97 -15.29 -18.40
CA ILE A 141 26.81 -14.96 -17.55
C ILE A 141 27.26 -14.32 -16.23
N SER A 142 28.33 -14.84 -15.60
CA SER A 142 28.85 -14.25 -14.37
C SER A 142 29.45 -12.86 -14.60
N ASP A 143 30.13 -12.64 -15.72
CA ASP A 143 30.67 -11.32 -16.09
C ASP A 143 29.50 -10.36 -16.43
N TYR A 144 28.45 -10.85 -17.09
CA TYR A 144 27.23 -10.10 -17.41
C TYR A 144 26.50 -9.62 -16.14
N TYR A 145 26.27 -10.52 -15.19
CA TYR A 145 25.71 -10.16 -13.87
C TYR A 145 26.59 -9.13 -13.13
N GLU A 146 27.91 -9.29 -13.15
CA GLU A 146 28.84 -8.35 -12.47
C GLU A 146 28.85 -6.94 -13.10
N ASP A 147 28.44 -6.82 -14.37
CA ASP A 147 28.39 -5.54 -15.10
C ASP A 147 27.04 -4.81 -14.94
N MET A 148 26.03 -5.44 -14.32
CA MET A 148 24.68 -4.90 -14.10
C MET A 148 24.34 -4.70 -12.61
N GLN A 149 23.26 -3.98 -12.33
CA GLN A 149 22.68 -3.97 -10.98
C GLN A 149 21.78 -5.20 -10.80
N THR A 150 21.69 -5.71 -9.58
CA THR A 150 20.87 -6.90 -9.28
C THR A 150 19.41 -6.71 -9.67
N ALA A 151 18.83 -5.53 -9.40
CA ALA A 151 17.47 -5.20 -9.80
C ALA A 151 17.25 -5.30 -11.32
N ASP A 152 18.17 -4.73 -12.12
CA ASP A 152 18.09 -4.82 -13.60
C ASP A 152 18.19 -6.27 -14.08
N PHE A 153 19.03 -7.10 -13.42
CA PHE A 153 19.17 -8.51 -13.75
C PHE A 153 17.95 -9.36 -13.36
N VAL A 154 17.25 -8.98 -12.29
CA VAL A 154 15.99 -9.62 -11.87
C VAL A 154 14.91 -9.36 -12.92
N GLU A 155 14.80 -8.13 -13.44
CA GLU A 155 13.85 -7.82 -14.51
C GLU A 155 14.07 -8.73 -15.74
N GLU A 156 15.32 -9.03 -16.11
CA GLU A 156 15.60 -9.99 -17.19
C GLU A 156 15.25 -11.44 -16.85
N ILE A 157 15.29 -11.83 -15.55
CA ILE A 157 14.88 -13.17 -15.13
C ILE A 157 13.37 -13.35 -15.27
N ASP A 158 12.57 -12.30 -15.11
CA ASP A 158 11.12 -12.37 -15.20
C ASP A 158 10.66 -12.93 -16.56
N ASP A 159 11.37 -12.55 -17.63
CA ASP A 159 11.09 -12.97 -19.00
C ASP A 159 11.60 -14.38 -19.36
N LEU A 160 12.50 -14.96 -18.54
CA LEU A 160 13.03 -16.30 -18.78
C LEU A 160 11.96 -17.37 -18.60
N ASP A 161 12.10 -18.51 -19.30
CA ASP A 161 11.26 -19.68 -19.06
C ASP A 161 11.74 -20.52 -17.85
N ASP A 162 10.87 -21.41 -17.37
CA ASP A 162 11.21 -22.29 -16.23
C ASP A 162 12.38 -23.25 -16.55
N GLU A 163 12.65 -23.55 -17.82
CA GLU A 163 13.77 -24.40 -18.24
C GLU A 163 15.12 -23.65 -18.08
N ASP A 164 15.13 -22.35 -18.30
CA ASP A 164 16.28 -21.47 -18.15
C ASP A 164 16.53 -21.08 -16.69
N ILE A 165 15.47 -20.81 -15.92
CA ILE A 165 15.56 -20.60 -14.47
C ILE A 165 16.20 -21.81 -13.77
N GLU A 166 15.88 -23.05 -14.21
CA GLU A 166 16.50 -24.26 -13.65
C GLU A 166 18.03 -24.30 -13.84
N LYS A 167 18.55 -23.64 -14.88
CA LYS A 167 19.99 -23.61 -15.20
C LYS A 167 20.75 -22.51 -14.43
N LEU A 168 20.09 -21.46 -13.93
CA LEU A 168 20.71 -20.35 -13.19
C LEU A 168 21.73 -20.79 -12.12
N PRO A 169 21.43 -21.76 -11.22
CA PRO A 169 22.41 -22.22 -10.23
C PRO A 169 23.65 -22.93 -10.79
N GLU A 170 23.66 -23.30 -12.08
CA GLU A 170 24.89 -23.79 -12.74
C GLU A 170 25.85 -22.64 -13.07
N PHE A 171 25.32 -21.44 -13.30
CA PHE A 171 26.07 -20.28 -13.77
C PHE A 171 26.42 -19.33 -12.63
N LEU A 172 25.46 -19.02 -11.78
CA LEU A 172 25.60 -18.10 -10.67
C LEU A 172 26.16 -18.81 -9.43
N ASN A 173 26.73 -18.03 -8.53
CA ASN A 173 27.16 -18.50 -7.23
C ASN A 173 26.07 -18.23 -6.17
N THR A 174 26.22 -18.81 -4.98
CA THR A 174 25.20 -18.72 -3.93
C THR A 174 24.96 -17.29 -3.43
N GLU A 175 25.99 -16.43 -3.44
CA GLU A 175 25.88 -15.01 -3.05
C GLU A 175 25.01 -14.26 -4.06
N GLN A 176 25.29 -14.41 -5.35
CA GLN A 176 24.50 -13.82 -6.44
C GLN A 176 23.03 -14.30 -6.42
N LEU A 177 22.81 -15.60 -6.22
CA LEU A 177 21.45 -16.14 -6.09
C LEU A 177 20.72 -15.63 -4.86
N THR A 178 21.44 -15.30 -3.78
CA THR A 178 20.85 -14.72 -2.57
C THR A 178 20.39 -13.31 -2.86
N GLU A 179 21.25 -12.47 -3.43
CA GLU A 179 20.92 -11.09 -3.82
C GLU A 179 19.73 -11.04 -4.79
N ILE A 180 19.70 -11.94 -5.79
CA ILE A 180 18.57 -12.05 -6.73
C ILE A 180 17.26 -12.39 -6.00
N MET A 181 17.31 -13.29 -5.02
CA MET A 181 16.10 -13.72 -4.30
C MET A 181 15.59 -12.68 -3.31
N GLU A 182 16.48 -11.85 -2.76
CA GLU A 182 16.14 -10.72 -1.89
C GLU A 182 15.47 -9.59 -2.71
N GLU A 183 15.92 -9.35 -3.94
CA GLU A 183 15.38 -8.29 -4.80
C GLU A 183 14.18 -8.72 -5.67
N ALA A 184 14.04 -10.02 -5.97
CA ALA A 184 12.94 -10.52 -6.79
C ALA A 184 11.58 -10.31 -6.12
N ASP A 185 10.57 -10.00 -6.93
CA ASP A 185 9.17 -9.98 -6.50
C ASP A 185 8.69 -11.39 -6.11
N ASP A 186 7.49 -11.48 -5.51
CA ASP A 186 6.97 -12.74 -4.99
C ASP A 186 6.81 -13.83 -6.06
N GLU A 187 6.42 -13.45 -7.28
CA GLU A 187 6.19 -14.40 -8.38
C GLU A 187 7.52 -14.99 -8.86
N THR A 188 8.50 -14.14 -9.16
CA THR A 188 9.82 -14.57 -9.62
C THR A 188 10.59 -15.28 -8.53
N ARG A 189 10.51 -14.81 -7.28
CA ARG A 189 11.11 -15.50 -6.11
C ARG A 189 10.53 -16.89 -5.93
N GLN A 190 9.21 -17.07 -6.12
CA GLN A 190 8.57 -18.39 -6.07
C GLN A 190 9.05 -19.29 -7.22
N ARG A 191 9.11 -18.77 -8.44
CA ARG A 191 9.61 -19.51 -9.63
C ARG A 191 11.04 -19.99 -9.41
N ILE A 192 11.97 -19.10 -9.04
CA ILE A 192 13.35 -19.47 -8.73
C ILE A 192 13.38 -20.48 -7.59
N GLY A 193 12.68 -20.20 -6.49
CA GLY A 193 12.62 -21.04 -5.31
C GLY A 193 12.17 -22.48 -5.60
N ASP A 194 11.24 -22.69 -6.52
CA ASP A 194 10.74 -24.02 -6.91
C ASP A 194 11.73 -24.85 -7.72
N HIS A 195 12.62 -24.21 -8.48
CA HIS A 195 13.65 -24.87 -9.27
C HIS A 195 14.98 -25.06 -8.52
N LEU A 196 15.20 -24.34 -7.41
CA LEU A 196 16.41 -24.50 -6.59
C LEU A 196 16.40 -25.77 -5.72
N SER A 197 17.59 -26.35 -5.53
CA SER A 197 17.74 -27.52 -4.65
C SER A 197 17.61 -27.14 -3.16
N ASP A 198 17.07 -28.05 -2.34
CA ASP A 198 17.00 -27.87 -0.88
C ASP A 198 18.40 -27.60 -0.25
N ASP A 199 19.49 -28.02 -0.89
CA ASP A 199 20.87 -27.78 -0.42
C ASP A 199 21.34 -26.37 -0.76
N THR A 200 21.01 -25.87 -1.95
CA THR A 200 21.32 -24.50 -2.40
C THR A 200 20.58 -23.48 -1.55
N LEU A 201 19.27 -23.66 -1.36
CA LEU A 201 18.46 -22.79 -0.51
C LEU A 201 19.00 -22.69 0.92
N LEU A 202 19.44 -23.82 1.50
CA LEU A 202 20.01 -23.81 2.84
C LEU A 202 21.37 -23.12 2.93
N GLU A 203 22.12 -23.06 1.82
CA GLU A 203 23.37 -22.31 1.75
C GLU A 203 23.07 -20.81 1.66
N MET A 204 22.11 -20.40 0.82
CA MET A 204 21.64 -19.01 0.71
C MET A 204 21.11 -18.49 2.05
N PHE A 205 20.28 -19.28 2.72
CA PHE A 205 19.71 -18.95 4.04
C PHE A 205 20.76 -18.76 5.15
N GLU A 206 22.04 -19.10 4.94
CA GLU A 206 23.10 -18.82 5.91
C GLU A 206 23.46 -17.32 5.95
N ASP A 207 23.35 -16.63 4.82
CA ASP A 207 23.78 -15.24 4.64
C ASP A 207 22.62 -14.27 4.39
N MET A 208 21.42 -14.78 4.05
CA MET A 208 20.18 -14.02 3.90
C MET A 208 19.59 -13.52 5.24
N SER A 209 18.84 -12.42 5.20
CA SER A 209 18.07 -11.89 6.34
C SER A 209 17.05 -12.93 6.87
N LYS A 210 16.37 -12.67 7.99
CA LYS A 210 15.48 -13.71 8.59
C LYS A 210 14.05 -13.62 8.09
N ASP A 211 13.67 -12.45 7.65
CA ASP A 211 12.43 -11.97 7.07
C ASP A 211 12.33 -12.44 5.61
N ASP A 212 13.34 -12.20 4.76
CA ASP A 212 13.36 -12.76 3.40
C ASP A 212 13.24 -14.30 3.40
N ILE A 213 13.90 -14.96 4.37
CA ILE A 213 13.76 -16.42 4.53
C ILE A 213 12.32 -16.80 4.90
N VAL A 214 11.64 -15.99 5.71
CA VAL A 214 10.25 -16.22 6.11
C VAL A 214 9.35 -16.10 4.91
N ASP A 215 9.56 -15.11 4.05
CA ASP A 215 8.74 -14.86 2.85
C ASP A 215 8.90 -16.00 1.83
N ILE A 216 10.15 -16.37 1.53
CA ILE A 216 10.47 -17.52 0.67
C ILE A 216 9.83 -18.81 1.23
N LEU A 217 9.93 -19.02 2.54
CA LEU A 217 9.34 -20.19 3.18
C LEU A 217 7.81 -20.11 3.20
N GLY A 218 7.23 -18.90 3.31
CA GLY A 218 5.82 -18.55 3.33
C GLY A 218 5.06 -19.05 2.10
N GLU A 219 5.72 -18.98 0.95
CA GLU A 219 5.19 -19.44 -0.33
C GLU A 219 5.38 -20.94 -0.58
N MET A 220 6.37 -21.57 0.06
CA MET A 220 6.65 -22.98 -0.17
C MET A 220 5.59 -23.93 0.38
N GLU A 221 5.42 -25.07 -0.31
CA GLU A 221 4.62 -26.19 0.18
C GLU A 221 5.02 -26.60 1.62
N ILE A 222 4.01 -26.80 2.48
CA ILE A 222 4.17 -27.15 3.91
C ILE A 222 5.17 -28.29 4.12
N ALA A 223 5.19 -29.28 3.22
CA ALA A 223 6.09 -30.43 3.30
C ALA A 223 7.55 -30.05 3.04
N ARG A 224 7.82 -29.13 2.10
CA ARG A 224 9.17 -28.63 1.77
C ARG A 224 9.65 -27.66 2.83
N ARG A 225 8.83 -26.67 3.20
CA ARG A 225 9.08 -25.74 4.32
C ARG A 225 9.55 -26.47 5.58
N LYS A 226 8.81 -27.51 5.99
CA LYS A 226 9.15 -28.31 7.17
C LYS A 226 10.47 -29.07 7.03
N ARG A 227 10.85 -29.52 5.83
CA ARG A 227 12.15 -30.19 5.62
C ARG A 227 13.30 -29.20 5.79
N LEU A 228 13.22 -28.04 5.15
CA LEU A 228 14.22 -26.97 5.22
C LEU A 228 14.41 -26.50 6.67
N LEU A 229 13.31 -26.16 7.35
CA LEU A 229 13.34 -25.74 8.76
C LEU A 229 14.02 -26.77 9.67
N ASN A 230 13.84 -28.07 9.43
CA ASN A 230 14.47 -29.10 10.28
C ASN A 230 15.98 -29.25 10.07
N ARG A 231 16.51 -28.72 8.97
CA ARG A 231 17.94 -28.76 8.62
C ARG A 231 18.69 -27.51 9.06
N MET A 232 17.97 -26.41 9.30
CA MET A 232 18.53 -25.15 9.81
C MET A 232 19.11 -25.27 11.23
N LYS A 233 20.00 -24.35 11.58
CA LYS A 233 20.56 -24.23 12.93
C LYS A 233 19.42 -23.92 13.92
N SER A 234 19.56 -24.41 15.16
CA SER A 234 18.47 -24.34 16.14
C SER A 234 18.11 -22.91 16.58
N GLY A 235 19.05 -21.96 16.45
CA GLY A 235 18.81 -20.53 16.71
C GLY A 235 17.90 -19.92 15.64
N ASP A 236 18.37 -19.92 14.39
CA ASP A 236 17.69 -19.34 13.22
C ASP A 236 16.29 -19.94 13.06
N ARG A 237 16.17 -21.27 13.14
CA ARG A 237 14.88 -21.97 13.09
C ARG A 237 13.87 -21.43 14.10
N LYS A 238 14.31 -21.04 15.30
CA LYS A 238 13.41 -20.56 16.35
C LYS A 238 12.90 -19.15 16.03
N ILE A 239 13.76 -18.31 15.45
CA ILE A 239 13.42 -16.96 15.03
C ILE A 239 12.45 -17.04 13.85
N ILE A 240 12.81 -17.76 12.79
CA ILE A 240 11.97 -17.97 11.60
C ILE A 240 10.62 -18.58 11.96
N HIS A 241 10.58 -19.59 12.84
CA HIS A 241 9.30 -20.13 13.31
C HIS A 241 8.46 -19.10 14.10
N THR A 242 9.09 -18.12 14.74
CA THR A 242 8.37 -17.04 15.44
C THR A 242 7.79 -16.05 14.44
N LEU A 243 8.54 -15.67 13.41
CA LEU A 243 8.09 -14.78 12.34
C LEU A 243 6.94 -15.40 11.54
N LEU A 244 7.08 -16.65 11.09
CA LEU A 244 6.02 -17.46 10.43
C LEU A 244 4.71 -17.67 11.22
N GLN A 245 4.60 -17.14 12.45
CA GLN A 245 3.35 -17.16 13.23
C GLN A 245 2.52 -15.89 13.08
N TYR A 246 3.12 -14.80 12.62
CA TYR A 246 2.40 -13.57 12.30
C TYR A 246 1.74 -13.71 10.91
N PRO A 247 0.63 -13.00 10.66
CA PRO A 247 0.12 -12.80 9.31
C PRO A 247 1.17 -12.12 8.42
N ASP A 248 1.21 -12.47 7.15
CA ASP A 248 2.18 -11.94 6.19
C ASP A 248 1.97 -10.41 6.03
N ASP A 249 0.72 -9.97 5.84
CA ASP A 249 0.29 -8.54 5.73
C ASP A 249 0.26 -7.77 7.08
N SER A 250 1.12 -8.14 8.05
CA SER A 250 1.18 -7.48 9.35
C SER A 250 2.57 -6.98 9.67
N ALA A 251 2.66 -6.02 10.60
CA ALA A 251 3.92 -5.53 11.14
C ALA A 251 4.85 -6.64 11.66
N GLY A 252 4.31 -7.79 12.06
CA GLY A 252 5.08 -8.96 12.49
C GLY A 252 5.55 -9.86 11.33
N GLY A 253 4.85 -9.82 10.20
CA GLY A 253 5.19 -10.49 8.95
C GLY A 253 6.36 -9.79 8.27
N ILE A 254 6.22 -8.48 8.03
CA ILE A 254 7.22 -7.65 7.35
C ILE A 254 8.37 -7.13 8.25
N MET A 255 8.59 -7.71 9.44
CA MET A 255 9.68 -7.25 10.32
C MET A 255 10.91 -8.14 10.28
N THR A 256 12.06 -7.48 10.20
CA THR A 256 13.35 -8.10 10.49
C THR A 256 13.65 -8.16 11.99
N THR A 257 14.52 -9.10 12.37
CA THR A 257 15.12 -9.15 13.71
C THR A 257 16.55 -8.62 13.77
N GLU A 258 17.09 -8.10 12.67
CA GLU A 258 18.48 -7.69 12.50
C GLU A 258 18.74 -6.23 12.89
N TYR A 259 18.26 -5.83 14.07
CA TYR A 259 18.43 -4.48 14.60
C TYR A 259 19.48 -4.37 15.71
N ILE A 260 20.03 -3.16 15.88
CA ILE A 260 20.97 -2.86 16.97
C ILE A 260 20.21 -2.34 18.18
N ALA A 261 20.17 -3.12 19.26
CA ALA A 261 19.64 -2.69 20.56
C ALA A 261 20.69 -2.72 21.68
N LEU A 262 20.88 -1.59 22.37
CA LEU A 262 21.85 -1.42 23.46
C LEU A 262 21.19 -0.91 24.74
N ARG A 263 21.83 -1.15 25.89
CA ARG A 263 21.32 -0.68 27.19
C ARG A 263 21.58 0.80 27.40
N GLU A 264 20.63 1.50 28.01
CA GLU A 264 20.70 2.96 28.29
C GLU A 264 21.94 3.40 29.11
N ASP A 265 22.51 2.49 29.91
CA ASP A 265 23.65 2.77 30.79
C ASP A 265 25.01 2.76 30.08
N ARG A 266 25.06 2.26 28.83
CA ARG A 266 26.27 2.18 28.01
C ARG A 266 26.78 3.55 27.61
N THR A 267 28.09 3.68 27.52
CA THR A 267 28.74 4.90 27.02
C THR A 267 28.82 4.90 25.50
N CYS A 268 28.92 6.08 24.88
CA CYS A 268 29.07 6.20 23.42
C CYS A 268 30.25 5.39 22.88
N ALA A 269 31.36 5.32 23.63
CA ALA A 269 32.51 4.49 23.24
C ALA A 269 32.18 2.99 23.22
N GLU A 270 31.52 2.48 24.26
CA GLU A 270 31.13 1.07 24.32
C GLU A 270 30.10 0.72 23.24
N ALA A 271 29.16 1.64 22.97
CA ALA A 271 28.18 1.47 21.90
C ALA A 271 28.86 1.39 20.53
N LEU A 272 29.75 2.34 20.21
CA LEU A 272 30.51 2.32 18.96
C LEU A 272 31.41 1.09 18.81
N ASP A 273 32.03 0.64 19.90
CA ASP A 273 32.83 -0.58 19.88
C ASP A 273 31.94 -1.82 19.64
N THR A 274 30.73 -1.85 20.21
CA THR A 274 29.75 -2.92 19.95
C THR A 274 29.28 -2.89 18.49
N ILE A 275 28.92 -1.72 17.96
CA ILE A 275 28.49 -1.54 16.56
C ILE A 275 29.58 -1.99 15.59
N ARG A 276 30.86 -1.76 15.89
CA ARG A 276 31.96 -2.26 15.04
C ARG A 276 32.06 -3.78 14.99
N ASP A 277 31.66 -4.45 16.07
CA ASP A 277 31.73 -5.91 16.17
C ASP A 277 30.52 -6.59 15.48
N ILE A 278 29.36 -5.93 15.45
CA ILE A 278 28.10 -6.52 14.94
C ILE A 278 27.57 -5.89 13.64
N GLY A 279 27.97 -4.65 13.32
CA GLY A 279 27.43 -3.87 12.20
C GLY A 279 27.54 -4.50 10.82
N PRO A 280 28.53 -5.36 10.50
CA PRO A 280 28.54 -6.08 9.22
C PRO A 280 27.46 -7.16 9.04
N LYS A 281 26.53 -7.31 10.00
CA LYS A 281 25.53 -8.40 10.06
C LYS A 281 24.15 -7.90 10.49
N THR A 282 23.85 -6.65 10.19
CA THR A 282 22.62 -5.99 10.61
C THR A 282 22.17 -5.08 9.49
N GLU A 283 20.89 -5.12 9.14
CA GLU A 283 20.26 -4.28 8.11
C GLU A 283 20.49 -2.79 8.34
N VAL A 284 20.16 -2.29 9.54
CA VAL A 284 20.19 -0.84 9.82
C VAL A 284 21.18 -0.55 10.94
N ILE A 285 22.21 0.26 10.63
CA ILE A 285 23.22 0.74 11.59
C ILE A 285 23.02 2.20 11.99
N GLU A 286 22.15 2.93 11.29
CA GLU A 286 21.86 4.34 11.44
C GLU A 286 21.12 4.63 12.74
N THR A 287 20.20 3.75 13.12
CA THR A 287 19.34 3.91 14.30
C THR A 287 19.67 2.85 15.35
N ILE A 288 20.07 3.30 16.54
CA ILE A 288 20.36 2.44 17.68
C ILE A 288 19.17 2.48 18.64
N TYR A 289 18.55 1.33 18.86
CA TYR A 289 17.46 1.19 19.82
C TYR A 289 18.01 1.08 21.24
N VAL A 290 17.45 1.85 22.16
CA VAL A 290 17.87 1.88 23.56
C VAL A 290 16.88 1.11 24.41
N THR A 291 17.39 0.17 25.20
CA THR A 291 16.60 -0.68 26.09
C THR A 291 16.89 -0.41 27.55
N ASP A 292 15.89 -0.67 28.40
CA ASP A 292 16.02 -0.55 29.85
C ASP A 292 16.99 -1.58 30.46
N GLU A 293 17.34 -1.39 31.74
CA GLU A 293 18.11 -2.38 32.49
C GLU A 293 17.30 -3.64 32.88
N ASP A 294 16.00 -3.68 32.61
CA ASP A 294 15.11 -4.74 33.05
C ASP A 294 15.28 -6.00 32.19
N ARG A 295 14.91 -7.15 32.74
CA ARG A 295 14.91 -8.44 32.02
C ARG A 295 13.99 -8.44 30.80
N LEU A 296 13.04 -7.52 30.75
CA LEU A 296 12.05 -7.41 29.69
C LEU A 296 12.59 -6.68 28.46
N LYS A 297 13.79 -6.05 28.50
CA LYS A 297 14.37 -5.32 27.37
C LYS A 297 13.37 -4.35 26.74
N LYS A 298 12.76 -3.49 27.57
CA LYS A 298 11.77 -2.54 27.06
C LYS A 298 12.44 -1.48 26.23
N LEU A 299 11.83 -1.10 25.12
CA LEU A 299 12.27 0.03 24.31
C LEU A 299 12.03 1.33 25.10
N VAL A 300 13.10 2.09 25.33
CA VAL A 300 13.07 3.35 26.12
C VAL A 300 13.55 4.57 25.34
N GLY A 301 14.19 4.37 24.20
CA GLY A 301 14.64 5.47 23.36
C GLY A 301 15.29 5.00 22.06
N THR A 302 15.66 5.94 21.20
CA THR A 302 16.50 5.72 20.01
C THR A 302 17.64 6.73 19.98
N VAL A 303 18.75 6.37 19.34
CA VAL A 303 19.92 7.22 19.13
C VAL A 303 20.37 7.10 17.68
N ASP A 304 20.49 8.24 16.99
CA ASP A 304 21.07 8.29 15.65
C ASP A 304 22.60 8.09 15.73
N LEU A 305 23.16 7.30 14.82
CA LEU A 305 24.60 7.05 14.72
C LEU A 305 25.41 8.36 14.60
N ARG A 306 24.87 9.38 13.95
CA ARG A 306 25.45 10.73 13.85
C ARG A 306 25.62 11.37 15.23
N ASP A 307 24.63 11.24 16.10
CA ASP A 307 24.68 11.77 17.46
C ASP A 307 25.66 10.97 18.32
N LEU A 308 25.71 9.65 18.12
CA LEU A 308 26.66 8.77 18.77
C LEU A 308 28.12 9.12 18.40
N LEU A 309 28.38 9.39 17.13
CA LEU A 309 29.70 9.78 16.60
C LEU A 309 30.12 11.19 17.03
N SER A 310 29.16 12.10 17.19
CA SER A 310 29.40 13.50 17.56
C SER A 310 29.55 13.71 19.08
N SER A 311 29.06 12.77 19.88
CA SER A 311 29.03 12.85 21.34
C SER A 311 30.37 12.51 21.99
N PRO A 312 30.67 13.08 23.18
CA PRO A 312 31.85 12.68 23.95
C PRO A 312 31.82 11.19 24.29
N ARG A 313 32.98 10.52 24.17
CA ARG A 313 33.14 9.06 24.36
C ARG A 313 32.55 8.49 25.66
N ASN A 314 32.53 9.27 26.75
CA ASN A 314 32.08 8.82 28.07
C ASN A 314 30.63 9.23 28.40
N THR A 315 29.94 9.92 27.48
CA THR A 315 28.52 10.23 27.62
C THR A 315 27.71 8.94 27.52
N LYS A 316 26.63 8.81 28.29
CA LYS A 316 25.76 7.62 28.25
C LYS A 316 24.70 7.75 27.17
N LEU A 317 24.20 6.62 26.66
CA LEU A 317 23.08 6.59 25.72
C LEU A 317 21.83 7.28 26.31
N LEU A 318 21.53 7.05 27.59
CA LEU A 318 20.43 7.73 28.30
C LEU A 318 20.49 9.27 28.21
N ASP A 319 21.69 9.85 28.11
CA ASP A 319 21.87 11.31 28.11
C ASP A 319 21.67 11.93 26.71
N ILE A 320 21.63 11.11 25.65
CA ILE A 320 21.56 11.56 24.25
C ILE A 320 20.40 10.94 23.46
N MET A 321 19.71 9.95 24.01
CA MET A 321 18.58 9.30 23.34
C MET A 321 17.36 10.23 23.21
N ASP A 322 16.60 10.02 22.15
CA ASP A 322 15.22 10.49 22.06
C ASP A 322 14.31 9.47 22.76
N ASP A 323 13.50 9.93 23.72
CA ASP A 323 12.56 9.09 24.48
C ASP A 323 11.15 9.06 23.86
N GLN A 324 10.90 9.85 22.81
CA GLN A 324 9.63 9.88 22.08
C GLN A 324 9.66 8.90 20.91
N VAL A 325 9.78 7.61 21.22
CA VAL A 325 9.83 6.56 20.20
C VAL A 325 8.43 6.25 19.69
N VAL A 326 8.23 6.36 18.38
CA VAL A 326 7.05 5.83 17.67
C VAL A 326 7.30 4.35 17.41
N SER A 327 6.32 3.50 17.70
CA SER A 327 6.42 2.04 17.56
C SER A 327 5.05 1.43 17.26
N VAL A 328 5.02 0.27 16.62
CA VAL A 328 3.81 -0.50 16.31
C VAL A 328 3.79 -1.85 17.04
N GLU A 329 2.60 -2.45 17.18
CA GLU A 329 2.45 -3.82 17.67
C GLU A 329 2.52 -4.81 16.48
N PRO A 330 2.94 -6.07 16.67
CA PRO A 330 3.19 -7.00 15.56
C PRO A 330 1.94 -7.49 14.81
N GLU A 331 0.74 -7.19 15.32
CA GLU A 331 -0.53 -7.58 14.67
C GLU A 331 -1.19 -6.38 13.97
N VAL A 332 -0.50 -5.23 13.92
CA VAL A 332 -0.94 -4.05 13.17
C VAL A 332 -0.81 -4.37 11.68
N ASP A 333 -1.81 -3.97 10.92
CA ASP A 333 -1.87 -4.12 9.46
C ASP A 333 -0.75 -3.34 8.77
N GLN A 334 -0.16 -3.91 7.72
CA GLN A 334 0.97 -3.29 7.02
C GLN A 334 0.64 -1.90 6.44
N GLU A 335 -0.59 -1.67 5.97
CA GLU A 335 -1.04 -0.38 5.46
C GLU A 335 -1.00 0.69 6.58
N GLU A 336 -1.44 0.33 7.80
CA GLU A 336 -1.38 1.22 8.96
C GLU A 336 0.08 1.52 9.36
N VAL A 337 0.98 0.52 9.27
CA VAL A 337 2.42 0.74 9.50
C VAL A 337 2.98 1.74 8.49
N ALA A 338 2.69 1.55 7.19
CA ALA A 338 3.14 2.43 6.11
C ALA A 338 2.67 3.88 6.33
N GLN A 339 1.41 4.07 6.74
CA GLN A 339 0.88 5.39 7.11
C GLN A 339 1.65 6.03 8.28
N VAL A 340 2.02 5.26 9.30
CA VAL A 340 2.80 5.76 10.44
C VAL A 340 4.21 6.15 10.01
N VAL A 341 4.89 5.31 9.23
CA VAL A 341 6.25 5.57 8.71
C VAL A 341 6.26 6.82 7.86
N SER A 342 5.33 6.93 6.91
CA SER A 342 5.15 8.09 6.02
C SER A 342 4.84 9.38 6.80
N LYS A 343 3.95 9.32 7.80
CA LYS A 343 3.56 10.49 8.60
C LYS A 343 4.71 11.10 9.41
N TYR A 344 5.63 10.27 9.87
CA TYR A 344 6.74 10.69 10.74
C TYR A 344 8.09 10.74 10.01
N ASP A 345 8.12 10.51 8.69
CA ASP A 345 9.33 10.45 7.86
C ASP A 345 10.39 9.50 8.46
N LEU A 346 9.96 8.32 8.92
CA LEU A 346 10.85 7.36 9.58
C LEU A 346 11.64 6.55 8.55
N GLN A 347 12.91 6.26 8.86
CA GLN A 347 13.74 5.33 8.07
C GLN A 347 13.56 3.88 8.50
N ALA A 348 13.10 3.67 9.73
CA ALA A 348 12.74 2.37 10.27
C ALA A 348 11.77 2.57 11.44
N ILE A 349 10.87 1.62 11.66
CA ILE A 349 9.92 1.64 12.77
C ILE A 349 10.08 0.39 13.65
N PRO A 350 10.22 0.54 14.98
CA PRO A 350 10.33 -0.61 15.87
C PRO A 350 8.99 -1.28 16.11
N VAL A 351 9.00 -2.61 16.05
CA VAL A 351 7.87 -3.46 16.42
C VAL A 351 8.04 -3.92 17.86
N VAL A 352 7.04 -3.65 18.70
CA VAL A 352 7.07 -3.94 20.13
C VAL A 352 5.94 -4.86 20.56
N SER A 353 6.24 -5.78 21.47
CA SER A 353 5.20 -6.58 22.12
C SER A 353 4.29 -5.70 22.99
N SER A 354 3.11 -6.22 23.35
CA SER A 354 2.19 -5.61 24.33
C SER A 354 2.80 -5.27 25.71
N LYS A 355 4.01 -5.74 26.01
CA LYS A 355 4.76 -5.41 27.25
C LYS A 355 5.82 -4.31 27.05
N GLY A 356 5.98 -3.81 25.83
CA GLY A 356 6.96 -2.79 25.42
C GLY A 356 8.34 -3.35 25.09
N SER A 357 8.51 -4.67 25.01
CA SER A 357 9.76 -5.30 24.57
C SER A 357 9.87 -5.21 23.05
N ILE A 358 11.00 -4.72 22.53
CA ILE A 358 11.29 -4.71 21.10
C ILE A 358 11.41 -6.14 20.57
N LEU A 359 10.75 -6.41 19.46
CA LEU A 359 10.69 -7.70 18.78
C LEU A 359 11.53 -7.66 17.50
N GLY A 360 11.33 -6.61 16.71
CA GLY A 360 11.92 -6.40 15.39
C GLY A 360 11.87 -4.93 14.98
N ILE A 361 12.26 -4.66 13.75
CA ILE A 361 12.09 -3.37 13.08
C ILE A 361 11.55 -3.63 11.68
N ILE A 362 10.96 -2.62 11.07
CA ILE A 362 10.56 -2.62 9.67
C ILE A 362 11.29 -1.45 9.02
N THR A 363 11.91 -1.67 7.88
CA THR A 363 12.69 -0.65 7.18
C THR A 363 11.79 0.24 6.31
N VAL A 364 12.36 1.24 5.65
CA VAL A 364 11.57 2.14 4.78
C VAL A 364 11.44 1.59 3.37
N ASP A 365 12.40 0.77 2.95
CA ASP A 365 12.41 0.00 1.72
C ASP A 365 11.24 -0.98 1.69
N ASP A 366 11.10 -1.86 2.69
CA ASP A 366 9.92 -2.75 2.81
C ASP A 366 8.59 -1.98 2.78
N ILE A 367 8.58 -0.78 3.38
CA ILE A 367 7.38 0.06 3.42
C ILE A 367 7.06 0.68 2.05
N ILE A 368 8.07 0.93 1.21
CA ILE A 368 7.84 1.37 -0.16
C ILE A 368 7.15 0.26 -0.96
N ASP A 369 7.57 -0.98 -0.76
CA ASP A 369 6.97 -2.14 -1.43
C ASP A 369 5.53 -2.36 -0.98
N VAL A 370 5.28 -2.32 0.33
CA VAL A 370 3.92 -2.34 0.91
C VAL A 370 3.05 -1.23 0.30
N ILE A 371 3.57 0.01 0.16
CA ILE A 371 2.79 1.10 -0.43
C ILE A 371 2.40 0.80 -1.88
N ASN A 372 3.26 0.15 -2.65
CA ASN A 372 2.97 -0.24 -4.03
C ASN A 372 1.97 -1.40 -4.09
N GLU A 373 2.18 -2.44 -3.27
CA GLU A 373 1.31 -3.61 -3.17
C GLU A 373 -0.12 -3.21 -2.80
N GLU A 374 -0.30 -2.43 -1.74
CA GLU A 374 -1.61 -1.92 -1.31
C GLU A 374 -2.27 -1.07 -2.40
N HIS A 375 -1.47 -0.32 -3.16
CA HIS A 375 -1.97 0.48 -4.27
C HIS A 375 -2.50 -0.38 -5.43
N ASP A 376 -1.77 -1.43 -5.78
CA ASP A 376 -2.15 -2.37 -6.84
C ASP A 376 -3.34 -3.23 -6.41
N GLU A 377 -3.37 -3.64 -5.15
CA GLU A 377 -4.51 -4.32 -4.54
C GLU A 377 -5.78 -3.46 -4.61
N ASP A 378 -5.72 -2.20 -4.19
CA ASP A 378 -6.82 -1.24 -4.25
C ASP A 378 -7.36 -1.10 -5.69
N ILE A 379 -6.46 -1.02 -6.69
CA ILE A 379 -6.81 -0.90 -8.11
C ILE A 379 -7.51 -2.17 -8.61
N ALA A 380 -6.96 -3.34 -8.30
CA ALA A 380 -7.53 -4.63 -8.68
C ALA A 380 -8.94 -4.82 -8.09
N HIS A 381 -9.08 -4.51 -6.81
CA HIS A 381 -10.32 -4.65 -6.07
C HIS A 381 -11.41 -3.69 -6.54
N LEU A 382 -11.05 -2.44 -6.88
CA LEU A 382 -11.96 -1.50 -7.54
C LEU A 382 -12.50 -2.04 -8.88
N GLY A 383 -11.69 -2.84 -9.59
CA GLY A 383 -12.06 -3.58 -10.80
C GLY A 383 -12.90 -4.84 -10.56
N GLY A 384 -13.01 -5.29 -9.31
CA GLY A 384 -13.65 -6.56 -8.94
C GLY A 384 -12.82 -7.79 -9.32
N THR A 385 -11.50 -7.64 -9.37
CA THR A 385 -10.50 -8.70 -9.58
C THR A 385 -9.61 -8.82 -8.33
N SER A 386 -8.77 -9.86 -8.29
CA SER A 386 -7.76 -10.03 -7.22
C SER A 386 -6.47 -9.32 -7.62
N ALA A 387 -5.68 -8.85 -6.64
CA ALA A 387 -4.31 -8.36 -6.87
C ALA A 387 -3.42 -9.45 -7.51
N GLU A 388 -3.59 -10.69 -7.05
CA GLU A 388 -2.94 -11.92 -7.55
C GLU A 388 -3.21 -12.25 -9.05
N GLU A 389 -4.04 -11.48 -9.76
CA GLU A 389 -4.43 -11.78 -11.15
C GLU A 389 -3.58 -11.01 -12.19
N GLY A 390 -2.47 -11.60 -12.63
CA GLY A 390 -1.64 -11.12 -13.74
C GLY A 390 -2.13 -11.50 -15.15
N LEU A 391 -1.43 -11.00 -16.18
CA LEU A 391 -1.72 -11.28 -17.59
C LEU A 391 -1.47 -12.75 -17.97
N ASP A 392 -0.49 -13.38 -17.34
CA ASP A 392 -0.06 -14.75 -17.63
C ASP A 392 -0.80 -15.81 -16.80
N THR A 393 -1.71 -15.37 -15.91
CA THR A 393 -2.53 -16.27 -15.12
C THR A 393 -3.36 -17.21 -15.99
N THR A 394 -3.43 -18.47 -15.59
CA THR A 394 -4.13 -19.45 -16.40
C THR A 394 -5.64 -19.19 -16.39
N LEU A 395 -6.31 -19.52 -17.49
CA LEU A 395 -7.78 -19.35 -17.62
C LEU A 395 -8.58 -19.93 -16.45
N TRP A 396 -8.07 -20.98 -15.79
CA TRP A 396 -8.75 -21.62 -14.67
C TRP A 396 -8.54 -20.87 -13.35
N GLU A 397 -7.35 -20.32 -13.10
CA GLU A 397 -7.07 -19.46 -11.95
C GLU A 397 -7.88 -18.17 -12.03
N SER A 398 -7.82 -17.45 -13.15
CA SER A 398 -8.60 -16.22 -13.38
C SER A 398 -10.11 -16.47 -13.16
N ALA A 399 -10.64 -17.58 -13.66
CA ALA A 399 -12.04 -17.94 -13.45
C ALA A 399 -12.37 -18.18 -11.98
N ARG A 400 -11.46 -18.79 -11.20
CA ARG A 400 -11.65 -19.05 -9.78
C ARG A 400 -11.61 -17.78 -8.95
N LEU A 401 -10.74 -16.82 -9.30
CA LEU A 401 -10.64 -15.52 -8.65
C LEU A 401 -11.86 -14.63 -8.94
N ARG A 402 -12.34 -14.61 -10.20
CA ARG A 402 -13.47 -13.74 -10.61
C ARG A 402 -14.87 -14.30 -10.30
N LEU A 403 -15.08 -15.61 -10.41
CA LEU A 403 -16.44 -16.19 -10.30
C LEU A 403 -17.16 -15.90 -8.99
N PRO A 404 -16.53 -15.95 -7.80
CA PRO A 404 -17.18 -15.61 -6.54
C PRO A 404 -17.79 -14.20 -6.56
N TRP A 405 -17.01 -13.20 -6.98
CA TRP A 405 -17.45 -11.81 -7.06
C TRP A 405 -18.53 -11.61 -8.14
N LEU A 406 -18.38 -12.25 -9.31
CA LEU A 406 -19.42 -12.24 -10.35
C LEU A 406 -20.74 -12.86 -9.86
N LEU A 407 -20.70 -13.90 -9.03
CA LEU A 407 -21.89 -14.53 -8.46
C LEU A 407 -22.56 -13.61 -7.43
N VAL A 408 -21.78 -12.88 -6.63
CA VAL A 408 -22.32 -11.85 -5.72
C VAL A 408 -23.00 -10.74 -6.53
N ASN A 409 -22.35 -10.22 -7.57
CA ASN A 409 -22.94 -9.21 -8.45
C ASN A 409 -24.19 -9.72 -9.19
N LEU A 410 -24.20 -10.98 -9.62
CA LEU A 410 -25.39 -11.61 -10.22
C LEU A 410 -26.55 -11.67 -9.24
N LEU A 411 -26.28 -12.01 -7.97
CA LEU A 411 -27.30 -12.05 -6.93
C LEU A 411 -27.93 -10.67 -6.71
N THR A 412 -27.12 -9.62 -6.68
CA THR A 412 -27.60 -8.26 -6.50
C THR A 412 -28.32 -7.72 -7.74
N ALA A 413 -27.92 -8.12 -8.95
CA ALA A 413 -28.64 -7.81 -10.19
C ALA A 413 -30.09 -8.35 -10.19
N PHE A 414 -30.36 -9.47 -9.52
CA PHE A 414 -31.74 -9.95 -9.34
C PHE A 414 -32.57 -9.00 -8.47
N LEU A 415 -31.98 -8.29 -7.51
CA LEU A 415 -32.70 -7.28 -6.71
C LEU A 415 -33.17 -6.11 -7.57
N ALA A 416 -32.31 -5.65 -8.48
CA ALA A 416 -32.67 -4.63 -9.46
C ALA A 416 -33.80 -5.14 -10.37
N SER A 417 -33.69 -6.36 -10.89
CA SER A 417 -34.72 -7.00 -11.72
C SER A 417 -36.09 -7.10 -11.04
N PHE A 418 -36.13 -7.42 -9.74
CA PHE A 418 -37.38 -7.44 -8.97
C PHE A 418 -38.03 -6.06 -8.89
N THR A 419 -37.25 -4.99 -8.84
CA THR A 419 -37.77 -3.62 -8.88
C THR A 419 -38.44 -3.34 -10.21
N VAL A 420 -37.82 -3.72 -11.32
CA VAL A 420 -38.40 -3.59 -12.68
C VAL A 420 -39.73 -4.33 -12.78
N LYS A 421 -39.78 -5.55 -12.23
CA LYS A 421 -40.96 -6.42 -12.26
C LYS A 421 -42.19 -5.78 -11.62
N ILE A 422 -42.02 -4.93 -10.60
CA ILE A 422 -43.13 -4.21 -9.96
C ILE A 422 -43.85 -3.30 -10.96
N PHE A 423 -43.13 -2.76 -11.95
CA PHE A 423 -43.64 -1.81 -12.94
C PHE A 423 -43.90 -2.41 -14.33
N GLU A 424 -44.00 -3.74 -14.44
CA GLU A 424 -44.21 -4.44 -15.71
C GLU A 424 -45.43 -3.92 -16.49
N SER A 425 -46.52 -3.57 -15.80
CA SER A 425 -47.72 -3.00 -16.42
C SER A 425 -47.51 -1.61 -17.02
N THR A 426 -46.59 -0.82 -16.45
CA THR A 426 -46.23 0.52 -16.94
C THR A 426 -45.35 0.41 -18.17
N ILE A 427 -44.36 -0.48 -18.13
CA ILE A 427 -43.46 -0.77 -19.26
C ILE A 427 -44.24 -1.31 -20.46
N ALA A 428 -45.23 -2.18 -20.23
CA ALA A 428 -46.07 -2.72 -21.29
C ALA A 428 -46.89 -1.64 -22.04
N GLN A 429 -47.21 -0.53 -21.38
CA GLN A 429 -47.94 0.60 -21.99
C GLN A 429 -47.00 1.55 -22.73
N VAL A 430 -45.78 1.72 -22.24
CA VAL A 430 -44.79 2.63 -22.82
C VAL A 430 -43.48 1.86 -23.04
N VAL A 431 -43.41 1.18 -24.19
CA VAL A 431 -42.24 0.35 -24.54
C VAL A 431 -40.94 1.16 -24.58
N ALA A 432 -41.01 2.47 -24.86
CA ALA A 432 -39.86 3.37 -24.84
C ALA A 432 -39.13 3.42 -23.47
N LEU A 433 -39.82 3.08 -22.38
CA LEU A 433 -39.22 3.03 -21.04
C LEU A 433 -38.10 1.98 -20.95
N SER A 434 -38.21 0.85 -21.64
CA SER A 434 -37.18 -0.21 -21.54
C SER A 434 -35.83 0.21 -22.12
N ALA A 435 -35.84 0.96 -23.22
CA ALA A 435 -34.63 1.46 -23.86
C ALA A 435 -34.03 2.66 -23.13
N THR A 436 -34.85 3.47 -22.47
CA THR A 436 -34.40 4.68 -21.77
C THR A 436 -33.96 4.42 -20.34
N MET A 437 -34.46 3.34 -19.73
CA MET A 437 -34.06 2.87 -18.40
C MET A 437 -32.58 2.48 -18.32
N THR A 438 -32.01 1.88 -19.36
CA THR A 438 -30.58 1.52 -19.38
C THR A 438 -29.68 2.76 -19.35
N ILE A 439 -30.13 3.87 -19.94
CA ILE A 439 -29.42 5.16 -19.90
C ILE A 439 -29.39 5.69 -18.47
N VAL A 440 -30.54 5.66 -17.79
CA VAL A 440 -30.65 6.15 -16.40
C VAL A 440 -29.79 5.30 -15.46
N SER A 441 -29.85 3.97 -15.56
CA SER A 441 -29.00 3.05 -14.77
C SER A 441 -27.52 3.30 -15.00
N GLY A 442 -27.08 3.29 -16.26
CA GLY A 442 -25.65 3.38 -16.59
C GLY A 442 -25.04 4.69 -16.08
N MET A 443 -25.76 5.80 -16.20
CA MET A 443 -25.28 7.08 -15.67
C MET A 443 -25.27 7.13 -14.14
N GLY A 444 -26.22 6.47 -13.49
CA GLY A 444 -26.23 6.32 -12.03
C GLY A 444 -25.04 5.51 -11.53
N GLY A 445 -24.79 4.35 -12.14
CA GLY A 445 -23.64 3.50 -11.82
C GLY A 445 -22.33 4.28 -11.98
N ASN A 446 -22.11 4.93 -13.13
CA ASN A 446 -20.89 5.70 -13.39
C ASN A 446 -20.65 6.82 -12.37
N ALA A 447 -21.67 7.61 -12.03
CA ALA A 447 -21.56 8.66 -11.02
C ALA A 447 -21.29 8.09 -9.62
N GLY A 448 -21.88 6.92 -9.33
CA GLY A 448 -21.67 6.19 -8.08
C GLY A 448 -20.23 5.73 -7.96
N THR A 449 -19.69 5.10 -9.01
CA THR A 449 -18.29 4.68 -9.11
C THR A 449 -17.34 5.86 -8.94
N GLN A 450 -17.60 7.02 -9.56
CA GLN A 450 -16.75 8.21 -9.38
C GLN A 450 -16.68 8.67 -7.92
N THR A 451 -17.84 8.76 -7.27
CA THR A 451 -17.91 9.18 -5.86
C THR A 451 -17.22 8.16 -4.96
N MET A 452 -17.44 6.88 -5.25
CA MET A 452 -16.87 5.76 -4.53
C MET A 452 -15.34 5.70 -4.65
N SER A 453 -14.79 5.82 -5.86
CA SER A 453 -13.32 5.80 -6.05
C SER A 453 -12.62 6.93 -5.32
N ILE A 454 -13.25 8.12 -5.26
CA ILE A 454 -12.73 9.23 -4.44
C ILE A 454 -12.74 8.82 -2.96
N MET A 455 -13.83 8.23 -2.48
CA MET A 455 -13.94 7.85 -1.07
C MET A 455 -13.02 6.71 -0.65
N VAL A 456 -12.85 5.68 -1.47
CA VAL A 456 -11.89 4.59 -1.23
C VAL A 456 -10.49 5.17 -1.09
N ARG A 457 -10.07 6.01 -2.06
CA ARG A 457 -8.76 6.68 -1.99
C ARG A 457 -8.60 7.59 -0.76
N GLU A 458 -9.65 8.32 -0.37
CA GLU A 458 -9.54 9.17 0.82
C GLU A 458 -9.50 8.34 2.12
N LEU A 459 -10.02 7.11 2.12
CA LEU A 459 -9.92 6.17 3.24
C LEU A 459 -8.52 5.53 3.35
N SER A 460 -7.87 5.17 2.23
CA SER A 460 -6.49 4.67 2.25
C SER A 460 -5.46 5.73 2.63
N ASN A 461 -5.80 7.02 2.50
CA ASN A 461 -4.99 8.11 3.07
C ASN A 461 -5.21 8.32 4.59
N GLY A 462 -6.07 7.53 5.23
CA GLY A 462 -6.33 7.51 6.67
C GLY A 462 -7.81 7.66 7.06
N ASP A 463 -8.08 7.67 8.37
CA ASP A 463 -9.44 7.68 8.91
C ASP A 463 -10.32 8.86 8.48
N VAL A 464 -11.43 8.58 7.77
CA VAL A 464 -12.42 9.59 7.37
C VAL A 464 -13.61 9.63 8.34
N ASP A 465 -13.61 10.56 9.30
CA ASP A 465 -14.77 10.72 10.21
C ASP A 465 -15.97 11.40 9.50
N PHE A 466 -17.13 10.74 9.56
CA PHE A 466 -18.37 11.22 8.93
C PHE A 466 -18.84 12.61 9.42
N LYS A 467 -18.68 12.93 10.71
CA LYS A 467 -19.12 14.21 11.28
C LYS A 467 -18.25 15.35 10.77
N GLU A 468 -16.96 15.10 10.62
CA GLU A 468 -16.01 16.08 10.07
C GLU A 468 -16.28 16.30 8.57
N ASN A 469 -16.64 15.23 7.87
CA ASN A 469 -16.88 15.22 6.43
C ASN A 469 -18.33 15.44 5.99
N TRP A 470 -19.21 15.89 6.89
CA TRP A 470 -20.61 16.19 6.56
C TRP A 470 -20.77 17.20 5.41
N LYS A 471 -19.86 18.17 5.31
CA LYS A 471 -19.86 19.14 4.20
C LYS A 471 -19.56 18.48 2.86
N SER A 472 -18.62 17.53 2.83
CA SER A 472 -18.26 16.74 1.66
C SER A 472 -19.46 15.87 1.23
N PHE A 473 -20.13 15.21 2.17
CA PHE A 473 -21.36 14.47 1.89
C PHE A 473 -22.46 15.32 1.23
N VAL A 474 -22.71 16.53 1.76
CA VAL A 474 -23.71 17.45 1.19
C VAL A 474 -23.27 17.96 -0.20
N LYS A 475 -21.97 18.17 -0.40
CA LYS A 475 -21.39 18.54 -1.70
C LYS A 475 -21.66 17.44 -2.73
N GLU A 476 -21.48 16.17 -2.40
CA GLU A 476 -21.75 15.06 -3.34
C GLU A 476 -23.24 14.95 -3.71
N ILE A 477 -24.16 15.20 -2.77
CA ILE A 477 -25.60 15.30 -3.09
C ILE A 477 -25.86 16.44 -4.07
N LEU A 478 -25.22 17.61 -3.87
CA LEU A 478 -25.41 18.77 -4.73
C LEU A 478 -24.80 18.55 -6.13
N LEU A 479 -23.64 17.88 -6.22
CA LEU A 479 -23.05 17.45 -7.49
C LEU A 479 -24.02 16.53 -8.23
N GLY A 480 -24.63 15.56 -7.54
CA GLY A 480 -25.68 14.71 -8.12
C GLY A 480 -26.86 15.50 -8.71
N VAL A 481 -27.27 16.60 -8.07
CA VAL A 481 -28.31 17.50 -8.62
C VAL A 481 -27.82 18.22 -9.88
N VAL A 482 -26.62 18.79 -9.85
CA VAL A 482 -26.05 19.59 -10.95
C VAL A 482 -25.77 18.71 -12.16
N ASP A 483 -25.08 17.60 -11.96
CA ASP A 483 -24.71 16.65 -13.01
C ASP A 483 -25.93 15.92 -13.55
N GLY A 484 -26.86 15.55 -12.66
CA GLY A 484 -28.16 14.97 -13.03
C GLY A 484 -29.01 15.92 -13.86
N ALA A 485 -29.02 17.22 -13.53
CA ALA A 485 -29.73 18.22 -14.33
C ALA A 485 -29.07 18.44 -15.69
N ALA A 486 -27.74 18.52 -15.74
CA ALA A 486 -27.00 18.73 -16.98
C ALA A 486 -27.18 17.54 -17.94
N THR A 487 -26.89 16.32 -17.48
CA THR A 487 -27.00 15.08 -18.27
C THR A 487 -28.44 14.71 -18.57
N GLY A 488 -29.34 14.93 -17.62
CA GLY A 488 -30.78 14.72 -17.77
C GLY A 488 -31.41 15.67 -18.78
N LEU A 489 -30.93 16.91 -18.90
CA LEU A 489 -31.48 17.87 -19.86
C LEU A 489 -31.14 17.44 -21.28
N VAL A 490 -29.88 17.07 -21.53
CA VAL A 490 -29.41 16.57 -22.83
C VAL A 490 -30.19 15.31 -23.21
N THR A 491 -30.22 14.32 -22.32
CA THR A 491 -30.92 13.05 -22.58
C THR A 491 -32.42 13.25 -22.74
N GLY A 492 -33.05 14.09 -21.91
CA GLY A 492 -34.46 14.41 -21.98
C GLY A 492 -34.86 15.07 -23.31
N ILE A 493 -34.03 15.98 -23.84
CA ILE A 493 -34.24 16.59 -25.16
C ILE A 493 -34.15 15.51 -26.26
N ILE A 494 -33.09 14.70 -26.25
CA ILE A 494 -32.88 13.66 -27.26
C ILE A 494 -34.05 12.67 -27.26
N VAL A 495 -34.44 12.16 -26.09
CA VAL A 495 -35.54 11.19 -25.97
C VAL A 495 -36.87 11.83 -26.39
N SER A 496 -37.12 13.09 -26.04
CA SER A 496 -38.31 13.81 -26.51
C SER A 496 -38.40 13.87 -28.03
N LEU A 497 -37.28 14.12 -28.70
CA LEU A 497 -37.20 14.20 -30.16
C LEU A 497 -37.34 12.82 -30.81
N VAL A 498 -36.68 11.80 -30.28
CA VAL A 498 -36.67 10.43 -30.83
C VAL A 498 -38.05 9.78 -30.72
N TYR A 499 -38.71 9.90 -29.57
CA TYR A 499 -40.00 9.24 -29.32
C TYR A 499 -41.20 10.16 -29.55
N GLY A 500 -40.97 11.43 -29.90
CA GLY A 500 -42.04 12.41 -30.15
C GLY A 500 -42.88 12.75 -28.92
N ASN A 501 -42.41 12.44 -27.70
CA ASN A 501 -43.13 12.65 -26.45
C ASN A 501 -42.30 13.49 -25.47
N ALA A 502 -42.69 14.77 -25.31
CA ALA A 502 -42.01 15.69 -24.40
C ALA A 502 -42.11 15.30 -22.92
N PHE A 503 -43.19 14.62 -22.51
CA PHE A 503 -43.33 14.17 -21.12
C PHE A 503 -42.37 13.05 -20.77
N LEU A 504 -42.05 12.17 -21.73
CA LEU A 504 -41.01 11.16 -21.56
C LEU A 504 -39.64 11.82 -21.29
N GLY A 505 -39.32 12.91 -21.99
CA GLY A 505 -38.09 13.66 -21.73
C GLY A 505 -38.05 14.34 -20.37
N VAL A 506 -39.17 14.89 -19.89
CA VAL A 506 -39.27 15.47 -18.53
C VAL A 506 -39.09 14.39 -17.47
N ILE A 507 -39.67 13.21 -17.66
CA ILE A 507 -39.50 12.08 -16.74
C ILE A 507 -38.04 11.67 -16.66
N ILE A 508 -37.35 11.57 -17.80
CA ILE A 508 -35.92 11.26 -17.82
C ILE A 508 -35.10 12.34 -17.14
N PHE A 509 -35.38 13.62 -17.40
CA PHE A 509 -34.69 14.72 -16.72
C PHE A 509 -34.78 14.61 -15.20
N LEU A 510 -35.99 14.39 -14.67
CA LEU A 510 -36.21 14.24 -13.23
C LEU A 510 -35.61 12.94 -12.67
N ALA A 511 -35.71 11.85 -13.42
CA ALA A 511 -35.16 10.56 -13.02
C ALA A 511 -33.63 10.59 -12.97
N MET A 512 -32.97 11.27 -13.90
CA MET A 512 -31.52 11.47 -13.90
C MET A 512 -31.06 12.25 -12.67
N ILE A 513 -31.74 13.34 -12.31
CA ILE A 513 -31.47 14.07 -11.06
C ILE A 513 -31.62 13.14 -9.85
N GLY A 514 -32.73 12.41 -9.77
CA GLY A 514 -32.98 11.50 -8.66
C GLY A 514 -31.94 10.39 -8.55
N ASN A 515 -31.55 9.79 -9.68
CA ASN A 515 -30.59 8.70 -9.70
C ASN A 515 -29.18 9.18 -9.34
N LEU A 516 -28.73 10.32 -9.85
CA LEU A 516 -27.40 10.85 -9.53
C LEU A 516 -27.28 11.36 -8.09
N ILE A 517 -28.38 11.80 -7.47
CA ILE A 517 -28.42 12.04 -6.01
C ILE A 517 -28.21 10.72 -5.26
N VAL A 518 -28.89 9.64 -5.66
CA VAL A 518 -28.69 8.32 -5.06
C VAL A 518 -27.23 7.88 -5.22
N SER A 519 -26.65 8.05 -6.40
CA SER A 519 -25.24 7.77 -6.68
C SER A 519 -24.31 8.48 -5.71
N GLY A 520 -24.46 9.80 -5.52
CA GLY A 520 -23.63 10.56 -4.57
C GLY A 520 -23.82 10.11 -3.11
N ILE A 521 -25.04 9.73 -2.72
CA ILE A 521 -25.32 9.23 -1.36
C ILE A 521 -24.64 7.87 -1.12
N PHE A 522 -24.86 6.91 -2.01
CA PHE A 522 -24.36 5.55 -1.82
C PHE A 522 -22.87 5.43 -2.15
N GLY A 523 -22.37 6.15 -3.14
CA GLY A 523 -20.94 6.25 -3.41
C GLY A 523 -20.17 6.85 -2.23
N PHE A 524 -20.79 7.72 -1.43
CA PHE A 524 -20.18 8.23 -0.20
C PHE A 524 -20.33 7.28 0.99
N LEU A 525 -21.55 6.78 1.23
CA LEU A 525 -21.86 6.04 2.46
C LEU A 525 -21.40 4.58 2.45
N VAL A 526 -21.36 3.92 1.29
CA VAL A 526 -21.00 2.50 1.23
C VAL A 526 -19.55 2.28 1.67
N PRO A 527 -18.53 2.96 1.10
CA PRO A 527 -17.14 2.80 1.54
C PRO A 527 -16.97 3.08 3.03
N LEU A 528 -17.53 4.19 3.52
CA LEU A 528 -17.42 4.61 4.92
C LEU A 528 -18.10 3.65 5.91
N ILE A 529 -19.14 2.92 5.48
CA ILE A 529 -19.78 1.90 6.32
C ILE A 529 -18.93 0.63 6.37
N LEU A 530 -18.30 0.25 5.25
CA LEU A 530 -17.45 -0.93 5.15
C LEU A 530 -16.18 -0.78 6.00
N ASP A 531 -15.50 0.36 5.85
CA ASP A 531 -14.34 0.76 6.67
C ASP A 531 -14.65 0.66 8.17
N LYS A 532 -15.77 1.26 8.60
CA LYS A 532 -16.23 1.19 10.00
C LYS A 532 -16.52 -0.24 10.49
N MET A 533 -16.83 -1.16 9.58
CA MET A 533 -17.04 -2.57 9.87
C MET A 533 -15.74 -3.39 9.81
N HIS A 534 -14.59 -2.77 9.57
CA HIS A 534 -13.29 -3.41 9.33
C HIS A 534 -13.37 -4.38 8.16
N ALA A 535 -14.04 -3.95 7.09
CA ALA A 535 -14.11 -4.65 5.82
C ALA A 535 -13.57 -3.72 4.74
N ASP A 536 -12.71 -4.26 3.86
CA ASP A 536 -12.08 -3.47 2.81
C ASP A 536 -13.14 -2.77 1.91
N PRO A 537 -13.12 -1.43 1.87
CA PRO A 537 -13.93 -0.63 0.97
C PRO A 537 -13.68 -0.88 -0.52
N ALA A 538 -12.45 -1.14 -0.96
CA ALA A 538 -12.09 -1.29 -2.37
C ALA A 538 -12.76 -2.52 -2.98
N LEU A 539 -12.71 -3.66 -2.28
CA LEU A 539 -13.30 -4.94 -2.70
C LEU A 539 -14.80 -4.88 -2.96
N ALA A 540 -15.56 -4.29 -2.04
CA ALA A 540 -17.00 -4.50 -1.98
C ALA A 540 -17.84 -3.31 -2.46
N SER A 541 -17.27 -2.10 -2.47
CA SER A 541 -18.06 -0.89 -2.69
C SER A 541 -18.71 -0.85 -4.08
N SER A 542 -18.01 -1.31 -5.13
CA SER A 542 -18.48 -1.21 -6.52
C SER A 542 -19.81 -1.93 -6.76
N ILE A 543 -19.93 -3.15 -6.22
CA ILE A 543 -21.11 -3.99 -6.35
C ILE A 543 -22.28 -3.38 -5.57
N PHE A 544 -22.06 -2.97 -4.32
CA PHE A 544 -23.12 -2.43 -3.47
C PHE A 544 -23.62 -1.07 -3.97
N VAL A 545 -22.71 -0.19 -4.41
CA VAL A 545 -23.05 1.12 -4.99
C VAL A 545 -23.87 0.92 -6.27
N THR A 546 -23.38 0.10 -7.21
CA THR A 546 -24.09 -0.17 -8.46
C THR A 546 -25.48 -0.75 -8.21
N THR A 547 -25.58 -1.71 -7.30
CA THR A 547 -26.87 -2.31 -6.89
C THR A 547 -27.84 -1.26 -6.35
N ALA A 548 -27.38 -0.37 -5.49
CA ALA A 548 -28.20 0.69 -4.93
C ALA A 548 -28.69 1.66 -6.03
N THR A 549 -27.79 2.05 -6.94
CA THR A 549 -28.14 2.92 -8.07
C THR A 549 -29.09 2.26 -9.06
N ASP A 550 -28.97 0.96 -9.32
CA ASP A 550 -29.90 0.23 -10.19
C ASP A 550 -31.28 0.08 -9.53
N VAL A 551 -31.34 -0.41 -8.29
CA VAL A 551 -32.60 -0.60 -7.56
C VAL A 551 -33.34 0.72 -7.40
N LEU A 552 -32.69 1.74 -6.85
CA LEU A 552 -33.35 3.01 -6.56
C LEU A 552 -33.53 3.84 -7.83
N GLY A 553 -32.59 3.78 -8.78
CA GLY A 553 -32.71 4.45 -10.08
C GLY A 553 -33.89 3.94 -10.89
N PHE A 554 -34.06 2.61 -10.98
CA PHE A 554 -35.24 2.01 -11.61
C PHE A 554 -36.53 2.37 -10.86
N PHE A 555 -36.50 2.35 -9.53
CA PHE A 555 -37.66 2.73 -8.73
C PHE A 555 -38.08 4.18 -8.97
N ILE A 556 -37.14 5.12 -9.00
CA ILE A 556 -37.39 6.55 -9.27
C ILE A 556 -37.91 6.73 -10.70
N PHE A 557 -37.21 6.16 -11.69
CA PHE A 557 -37.57 6.31 -13.10
C PHE A 557 -38.96 5.73 -13.42
N LEU A 558 -39.19 4.46 -13.06
CA LEU A 558 -40.43 3.76 -13.36
C LEU A 558 -41.58 4.26 -12.46
N GLY A 559 -41.30 4.67 -11.22
CA GLY A 559 -42.27 5.32 -10.35
C GLY A 559 -42.74 6.67 -10.90
N LEU A 560 -41.83 7.48 -11.43
CA LEU A 560 -42.21 8.71 -12.16
C LEU A 560 -43.00 8.38 -13.42
N ALA A 561 -42.60 7.38 -14.20
CA ALA A 561 -43.33 6.97 -15.38
C ALA A 561 -44.77 6.49 -15.07
N GLU A 562 -44.96 5.73 -13.98
CA GLU A 562 -46.29 5.30 -13.53
C GLU A 562 -47.13 6.50 -13.06
N ALA A 563 -46.54 7.43 -12.30
CA ALA A 563 -47.25 8.63 -11.83
C ALA A 563 -47.72 9.53 -12.98
N PHE A 564 -46.94 9.62 -14.06
CA PHE A 564 -47.24 10.42 -15.25
C PHE A 564 -47.87 9.63 -16.40
N LEU A 565 -48.23 8.36 -16.16
CA LEU A 565 -48.79 7.44 -17.16
C LEU A 565 -49.97 8.01 -17.96
N PRO A 566 -50.95 8.75 -17.37
CA PRO A 566 -52.06 9.32 -18.13
C PRO A 566 -51.66 10.33 -19.22
N VAL A 567 -50.44 10.88 -19.14
CA VAL A 567 -49.90 11.87 -20.07
C VAL A 567 -48.89 11.25 -21.03
N LEU A 568 -48.47 10.00 -20.76
CA LEU A 568 -47.54 9.22 -21.58
C LEU A 568 -48.24 8.40 -22.68
N VAL A 569 -49.47 7.94 -22.42
CA VAL A 569 -50.25 7.02 -23.27
C VAL A 569 -51.07 7.74 -24.33
#